data_AF-A0A661W8K6-F1
#
_entry.id   AF-A0A661W8K6-F1
#
_cell.length_a   1.000
_cell.length_b   1.000
_cell.length_c   1.000
_cell.angle_alpha   90.00
_cell.angle_beta   90.00
_cell.angle_gamma   90.00
#
_symmetry.space_group_name_H-M   'P 1'
#
loop_
_entity.id
_entity.type
_entity.pdbx_description
1 polymer ?
#
loop_
_entity_poly.entity_id
_entity_poly.type
_entity_poly.pdbx_seq_one_letter_code
_entity_poly.pdbx_strand_id
1 'polypeptide(L)'
;MPDGAKAPDRQAALSEYVSSVILPQIVPPPHSEVDIERLCQRKPVYLFVERGRNATAVGKLFQERPMPPEQAWSLAETEYRNLSILRGAFEMGTGACQVVAPLGKMQNLSALLVTQKVPGHTLDYYIAQAVQAHESNPFFDKLGYLASFFVKVHRNSESAKSLSPNAPQRYLSRLLASLGEKVLSPGLSRAAEMEAAR
;
A
#
# COMPACT_ATOMS: atom_id res chain seq x y z
N MET A 1 -7.18 15.99 -40.62
CA MET A 1 -6.15 15.21 -39.89
C MET A 1 -5.15 16.22 -39.35
N PRO A 2 -4.86 16.19 -38.04
CA PRO A 2 -3.93 15.19 -37.53
C PRO A 2 -4.48 14.31 -36.39
N ASP A 3 -3.96 13.09 -36.40
CA ASP A 3 -3.81 12.08 -35.34
C ASP A 3 -4.72 12.16 -34.11
N GLY A 4 -5.79 11.37 -34.16
CA GLY A 4 -6.34 10.72 -32.98
C GLY A 4 -5.39 9.62 -32.52
N ALA A 5 -4.30 10.00 -31.84
CA ALA A 5 -3.45 9.05 -31.14
C ALA A 5 -4.33 8.27 -30.16
N LYS A 6 -4.62 7.00 -30.47
CA LYS A 6 -5.21 6.06 -29.52
C LYS A 6 -4.35 6.14 -28.27
N ALA A 7 -4.94 6.51 -27.14
CA ALA A 7 -4.26 6.42 -25.86
C ALA A 7 -3.64 5.01 -25.77
N PRO A 8 -2.33 4.90 -25.47
CA PRO A 8 -1.67 3.61 -25.43
C PRO A 8 -2.46 2.68 -24.52
N ASP A 9 -2.64 1.44 -24.97
CA ASP A 9 -3.29 0.41 -24.17
C ASP A 9 -2.55 0.33 -22.82
N ARG A 10 -3.23 0.70 -21.75
CA ARG A 10 -2.65 0.78 -20.40
C ARG A 10 -2.06 -0.57 -19.99
N GLN A 11 -2.67 -1.66 -20.44
CA GLN A 11 -2.19 -3.01 -20.17
C GLN A 11 -0.84 -3.26 -20.85
N ALA A 12 -0.72 -2.88 -22.12
CA ALA A 12 0.53 -2.96 -22.86
C ALA A 12 1.62 -2.08 -22.21
N ALA A 13 1.29 -0.85 -21.81
CA ALA A 13 2.24 0.05 -21.14
C ALA A 13 2.70 -0.48 -19.77
N LEU A 14 1.81 -1.12 -19.01
CA LEU A 14 2.17 -1.80 -17.75
C LEU A 14 3.09 -3.00 -18.02
N SER A 15 2.75 -3.83 -19.00
CA SER A 15 3.53 -5.01 -19.38
C SER A 15 4.94 -4.63 -19.85
N GLU A 16 5.05 -3.60 -20.68
CA GLU A 16 6.31 -3.01 -21.16
C GLU A 16 7.17 -2.55 -19.98
N TYR A 17 6.61 -1.74 -19.07
CA TYR A 17 7.32 -1.21 -17.92
C TYR A 17 7.80 -2.34 -16.98
N VAL A 18 6.94 -3.31 -16.70
CA VAL A 18 7.31 -4.44 -15.84
C VAL A 18 8.41 -5.25 -16.49
N SER A 19 8.31 -5.56 -17.79
CA SER A 19 9.28 -6.37 -18.50
C SER A 19 10.64 -5.71 -18.66
N SER A 20 10.66 -4.40 -18.93
CA SER A 20 11.91 -3.65 -19.21
C SER A 20 12.61 -3.12 -17.96
N VAL A 21 11.87 -2.79 -16.91
CA VAL A 21 12.42 -2.10 -15.73
C VAL A 21 12.38 -2.98 -14.48
N ILE A 22 11.28 -3.71 -14.27
CA ILE A 22 11.06 -4.44 -13.00
C ILE A 22 11.68 -5.83 -13.04
N LEU A 23 11.36 -6.63 -14.07
CA LEU A 23 11.81 -8.02 -14.17
C LEU A 23 13.33 -8.19 -14.15
N PRO A 24 14.15 -7.33 -14.79
CA PRO A 24 15.61 -7.45 -14.72
C PRO A 24 16.17 -7.40 -13.29
N GLN A 25 15.43 -6.83 -12.34
CA GLN A 25 15.81 -6.76 -10.92
C GLN A 25 15.42 -8.01 -10.13
N ILE A 26 14.54 -8.85 -10.67
CA ILE A 26 14.04 -10.07 -10.03
C ILE A 26 14.70 -11.31 -10.64
N VAL A 27 14.82 -11.34 -11.96
CA VAL A 27 15.25 -12.49 -12.75
C VAL A 27 16.08 -11.99 -13.94
N PRO A 28 17.16 -12.67 -14.36
CA PRO A 28 17.93 -12.24 -15.52
C PRO A 28 17.16 -12.42 -16.83
N PRO A 29 17.43 -11.66 -17.90
CA PRO A 29 16.82 -11.86 -19.22
C PRO A 29 17.19 -13.21 -19.85
N PRO A 30 16.50 -13.67 -20.91
CA PRO A 30 15.31 -13.06 -21.52
C PRO A 30 14.04 -13.25 -20.65
N HIS A 31 13.08 -12.33 -20.83
CA HIS A 31 11.77 -12.36 -20.17
C HIS A 31 10.69 -12.81 -21.16
N SER A 32 9.73 -13.60 -20.69
CA SER A 32 8.55 -13.98 -21.47
C SER A 32 7.42 -12.97 -21.29
N GLU A 33 6.23 -13.30 -21.81
CA GLU A 33 5.02 -12.52 -21.59
C GLU A 33 4.68 -12.36 -20.10
N VAL A 34 4.15 -11.17 -19.76
CA VAL A 34 3.72 -10.81 -18.40
C VAL A 34 2.21 -10.85 -18.32
N ASP A 35 1.70 -11.75 -17.49
CA ASP A 35 0.31 -11.75 -17.06
C ASP A 35 0.08 -10.69 -15.99
N ILE A 36 -1.09 -10.04 -16.06
CA ILE A 36 -1.50 -9.03 -15.08
C ILE A 36 -2.86 -9.44 -14.51
N GLU A 37 -2.86 -9.74 -13.22
CA GLU A 37 -4.04 -10.14 -12.47
C GLU A 37 -4.38 -9.07 -11.43
N ARG A 38 -5.66 -8.76 -11.24
CA ARG A 38 -6.08 -7.81 -10.19
C ARG A 38 -6.32 -8.53 -8.86
N LEU A 39 -5.58 -8.16 -7.83
CA LEU A 39 -5.64 -8.81 -6.51
C LEU A 39 -6.80 -8.33 -5.63
N CYS A 40 -7.30 -7.11 -5.86
CA CYS A 40 -8.36 -6.53 -5.04
C CYS A 40 -9.36 -5.75 -5.89
N GLN A 41 -10.66 -5.95 -5.64
CA GLN A 41 -11.70 -5.16 -6.30
C GLN A 41 -11.78 -3.73 -5.77
N ARG A 42 -11.49 -3.54 -4.47
CA ARG A 42 -11.61 -2.23 -3.79
C ARG A 42 -10.42 -1.31 -4.03
N LYS A 43 -9.22 -1.86 -4.17
CA LYS A 43 -7.98 -1.10 -4.41
C LYS A 43 -7.35 -1.57 -5.72
N PRO A 44 -6.79 -0.68 -6.55
CA PRO A 44 -6.16 -1.01 -7.81
C PRO A 44 -4.76 -1.59 -7.55
N VAL A 45 -4.75 -2.81 -7.01
CA VAL A 45 -3.55 -3.62 -6.74
C VAL A 45 -3.54 -4.79 -7.72
N TYR A 46 -2.40 -4.98 -8.37
CA TYR A 46 -2.20 -5.94 -9.44
C TYR A 46 -1.02 -6.84 -9.13
N LEU A 47 -1.12 -8.10 -9.52
CA LEU A 47 -0.06 -9.07 -9.56
C LEU A 47 0.46 -9.14 -10.99
N PHE A 48 1.76 -9.00 -11.15
CA PHE A 48 2.46 -9.26 -12.39
C PHE A 48 3.14 -10.63 -12.30
N VAL A 49 2.94 -11.48 -13.30
CA VAL A 49 3.52 -12.82 -13.38
C VAL A 49 4.22 -12.98 -14.73
N GLU A 50 5.53 -13.22 -14.71
CA GLU A 50 6.26 -13.63 -15.92
C GLU A 50 6.11 -15.14 -16.11
N ARG A 51 5.60 -15.55 -17.28
CA ARG A 51 5.21 -16.95 -17.54
C ARG A 51 6.37 -17.95 -17.60
N GLY A 52 7.55 -17.53 -18.05
CA GLY A 52 8.66 -18.46 -18.31
C GLY A 52 9.36 -18.96 -17.06
N ARG A 53 9.45 -18.12 -16.03
CA ARG A 53 10.22 -18.38 -14.80
C ARG A 53 9.42 -18.12 -13.52
N ASN A 54 8.13 -17.83 -13.64
CA ASN A 54 7.24 -17.52 -12.52
C ASN A 54 7.76 -16.38 -11.63
N ALA A 55 8.49 -15.42 -12.21
CA ALA A 55 8.90 -14.23 -11.49
C ALA A 55 7.67 -13.36 -11.24
N THR A 56 7.51 -12.85 -10.01
CA THR A 56 6.29 -12.13 -9.61
C THR A 56 6.59 -10.80 -8.93
N ALA A 57 5.74 -9.81 -9.21
CA ALA A 57 5.79 -8.48 -8.61
C ALA A 57 4.37 -7.97 -8.30
N VAL A 58 4.25 -7.05 -7.34
CA VAL A 58 2.96 -6.44 -6.99
C VAL A 58 2.97 -4.97 -7.36
N GLY A 59 2.02 -4.55 -8.19
CA GLY A 59 1.79 -3.16 -8.56
C GLY A 59 0.63 -2.54 -7.79
N LYS A 60 0.80 -1.32 -7.29
CA LYS A 60 -0.24 -0.50 -6.68
C LYS A 60 -0.37 0.80 -7.45
N LEU A 61 -1.57 1.11 -7.91
CA LEU A 61 -1.88 2.37 -8.57
C LEU A 61 -2.45 3.33 -7.52
N PHE A 62 -2.00 4.58 -7.52
CA PHE A 62 -2.46 5.57 -6.53
C PHE A 62 -3.49 6.51 -7.11
N GLN A 63 -3.49 6.68 -8.43
CA GLN A 63 -4.43 7.56 -9.09
C GLN A 63 -5.77 6.84 -9.29
N GLU A 64 -6.64 6.96 -8.28
CA GLU A 64 -8.07 6.66 -8.36
C GLU A 64 -8.86 7.96 -8.57
N ARG A 65 -9.87 7.99 -9.45
CA ARG A 65 -10.71 9.19 -9.60
C ARG A 65 -11.56 9.40 -8.34
N PRO A 66 -11.68 10.62 -7.79
CA PRO A 66 -11.34 11.94 -8.36
C PRO A 66 -9.96 12.52 -7.96
N MET A 67 -8.96 11.71 -7.61
CA MET A 67 -7.64 12.21 -7.15
C MET A 67 -6.81 12.90 -8.25
N PRO A 68 -6.25 14.10 -7.99
CA PRO A 68 -5.29 14.75 -8.89
C PRO A 68 -4.01 13.92 -9.09
N PRO A 69 -3.43 13.88 -10.32
CA PRO A 69 -2.24 13.10 -10.62
C PRO A 69 -1.03 13.44 -9.72
N GLU A 70 -0.82 14.72 -9.41
CA GLU A 70 0.29 15.17 -8.56
C GLU A 70 0.14 14.66 -7.12
N GLN A 71 -1.09 14.66 -6.60
CA GLN A 71 -1.38 14.13 -5.27
C GLN A 71 -1.14 12.62 -5.24
N ALA A 72 -1.62 11.89 -6.26
CA ALA A 72 -1.39 10.46 -6.40
C ALA A 72 0.11 10.14 -6.47
N TRP A 73 0.88 10.93 -7.23
CA TRP A 73 2.33 10.77 -7.34
C TRP A 73 3.05 11.06 -6.03
N SER A 74 2.68 12.11 -5.31
CA SER A 74 3.26 12.42 -4.00
C SER A 74 3.06 11.29 -2.99
N LEU A 75 1.90 10.62 -3.03
CA LEU A 75 1.63 9.43 -2.22
C LEU A 75 2.52 8.25 -2.62
N ALA A 76 2.61 7.95 -3.92
CA ALA A 76 3.47 6.88 -4.44
C ALA A 76 4.96 7.12 -4.12
N GLU A 77 5.43 8.37 -4.27
CA GLU A 77 6.80 8.79 -3.93
C GLU A 77 7.08 8.60 -2.44
N THR A 78 6.15 9.02 -1.60
CA THR A 78 6.28 8.89 -0.14
C THR A 78 6.35 7.43 0.27
N GLU A 79 5.49 6.57 -0.30
CA GLU A 79 5.51 5.13 -0.02
C GLU A 79 6.80 4.46 -0.51
N TYR A 80 7.25 4.77 -1.74
CA TYR A 80 8.53 4.30 -2.28
C TYR A 80 9.72 4.70 -1.40
N ARG A 81 9.79 5.97 -1.00
CA ARG A 81 10.85 6.50 -0.15
C ARG A 81 10.86 5.82 1.21
N ASN A 82 9.69 5.65 1.83
CA ASN A 82 9.58 4.98 3.12
C ASN A 82 10.05 3.53 3.04
N LEU A 83 9.61 2.77 2.04
CA LEU A 83 10.08 1.39 1.82
C LEU A 83 11.59 1.32 1.61
N SER A 84 12.16 2.28 0.86
CA SER A 84 13.59 2.36 0.60
C SER A 84 14.38 2.64 1.89
N ILE A 85 13.92 3.58 2.72
CA ILE A 85 14.53 3.90 4.02
C ILE A 85 14.46 2.69 4.96
N LEU A 86 13.28 2.08 5.11
CA LEU A 86 13.11 0.92 5.99
C LEU A 86 14.04 -0.23 5.59
N ARG A 87 14.16 -0.51 4.29
CA ARG A 87 15.04 -1.58 3.83
C ARG A 87 16.52 -1.27 3.91
N GLY A 88 16.92 -0.09 3.44
CA GLY A 88 18.31 0.31 3.37
C GLY A 88 18.81 0.80 4.72
N ALA A 89 18.32 1.96 5.16
CA ALA A 89 18.81 2.63 6.36
C ALA A 89 18.47 1.87 7.65
N PHE A 90 17.31 1.23 7.74
CA PHE A 90 16.92 0.46 8.94
C PHE A 90 17.25 -1.02 8.81
N GLU A 91 17.90 -1.45 7.72
CA GLU A 91 18.30 -2.85 7.49
C GLU A 91 17.13 -3.84 7.63
N MET A 92 15.95 -3.46 7.12
CA MET A 92 14.73 -4.30 7.17
C MET A 92 14.52 -5.05 5.86
N GLY A 93 15.60 -5.37 5.13
CA GLY A 93 15.52 -6.09 3.85
C GLY A 93 15.27 -7.60 3.97
N THR A 94 15.56 -8.18 5.14
CA THR A 94 15.52 -9.61 5.47
C THR A 94 15.13 -9.83 6.93
N GLY A 95 14.92 -11.10 7.32
CA GLY A 95 14.65 -11.50 8.70
C GLY A 95 13.19 -11.36 9.13
N ALA A 96 12.94 -11.39 10.44
CA ALA A 96 11.59 -11.44 11.01
C ALA A 96 10.75 -10.18 10.78
N CYS A 97 11.38 -9.02 10.60
CA CYS A 97 10.73 -7.74 10.33
C CYS A 97 10.94 -7.28 8.87
N GLN A 98 11.04 -8.23 7.94
CA GLN A 98 11.31 -7.95 6.54
C GLN A 98 10.25 -7.03 5.92
N VAL A 99 10.72 -5.97 5.25
CA VAL A 99 9.95 -5.03 4.44
C VAL A 99 10.20 -5.35 2.98
N VAL A 100 9.15 -5.36 2.16
CA VAL A 100 9.23 -5.68 0.72
C VAL A 100 10.10 -4.69 -0.06
N ALA A 101 10.87 -5.18 -1.03
CA ALA A 101 11.66 -4.31 -1.90
C ALA A 101 10.77 -3.41 -2.76
N PRO A 102 10.97 -2.08 -2.76
CA PRO A 102 10.42 -1.22 -3.79
C PRO A 102 11.25 -1.43 -5.07
N LEU A 103 10.62 -1.97 -6.10
CA LEU A 103 11.29 -2.33 -7.37
C LEU A 103 11.23 -1.20 -8.40
N GLY A 104 10.23 -0.33 -8.29
CA GLY A 104 10.12 0.82 -9.20
C GLY A 104 8.86 1.62 -8.97
N LYS A 105 8.83 2.82 -9.56
CA LYS A 105 7.66 3.69 -9.58
C LYS A 105 7.57 4.43 -10.91
N MET A 106 6.35 4.72 -11.36
CA MET A 106 6.10 5.41 -12.63
C MET A 106 4.92 6.37 -12.54
N GLN A 107 5.20 7.66 -12.68
CA GLN A 107 4.19 8.73 -12.55
C GLN A 107 3.09 8.62 -13.61
N ASN A 108 3.48 8.41 -14.87
CA ASN A 108 2.57 8.41 -16.01
C ASN A 108 1.69 7.15 -16.12
N LEU A 109 1.95 6.12 -15.31
CA LEU A 109 1.13 4.91 -15.24
C LEU A 109 0.21 4.94 -14.01
N SER A 110 -0.54 6.04 -13.85
CA SER A 110 -1.45 6.22 -12.71
C SER A 110 -0.76 6.25 -11.35
N ALA A 111 0.43 6.87 -11.31
CA ALA A 111 1.32 6.86 -10.15
C ALA A 111 1.54 5.42 -9.63
N LEU A 112 2.03 4.54 -10.49
CA LEU A 112 2.32 3.15 -10.18
C LEU A 112 3.50 3.06 -9.20
N LEU A 113 3.37 2.21 -8.19
CA LEU A 113 4.46 1.67 -7.37
C LEU A 113 4.50 0.16 -7.55
N VAL A 114 5.67 -0.39 -7.85
CA VAL A 114 5.89 -1.83 -7.95
C VAL A 114 6.80 -2.30 -6.83
N THR A 115 6.40 -3.37 -6.16
CA THR A 115 7.15 -4.00 -5.07
C THR A 115 7.36 -5.49 -5.32
N GLN A 116 8.33 -6.05 -4.60
CA GLN A 116 8.52 -7.48 -4.51
C GLN A 116 7.25 -8.16 -3.97
N LYS A 117 6.85 -9.27 -4.59
CA LYS A 117 5.88 -10.19 -4.00
C LYS A 117 6.56 -11.05 -2.94
N VAL A 118 6.00 -11.07 -1.73
CA VAL A 118 6.43 -11.98 -0.64
C VAL A 118 5.27 -12.90 -0.29
N PRO A 119 5.49 -14.22 -0.17
CA PRO A 119 4.45 -15.14 0.25
C PRO A 119 4.03 -14.87 1.70
N GLY A 120 2.74 -15.02 2.00
CA GLY A 120 2.22 -14.88 3.35
C GLY A 120 0.75 -14.55 3.38
N HIS A 121 0.22 -14.44 4.59
CA HIS A 121 -1.16 -14.03 4.86
C HIS A 121 -1.19 -12.66 5.54
N THR A 122 -2.29 -11.95 5.38
CA THR A 122 -2.56 -10.69 6.09
C THR A 122 -2.80 -10.96 7.57
N LEU A 123 -2.69 -9.93 8.41
CA LEU A 123 -3.04 -10.04 9.82
C LEU A 123 -4.52 -10.44 10.00
N ASP A 124 -5.41 -9.96 9.13
CA ASP A 124 -6.84 -10.30 9.10
C ASP A 124 -7.09 -11.80 9.01
N TYR A 125 -6.27 -12.53 8.24
CA TYR A 125 -6.35 -13.99 8.15
C TYR A 125 -6.11 -14.64 9.51
N TYR A 126 -5.06 -14.22 10.23
CA TYR A 126 -4.74 -14.78 11.55
C TYR A 126 -5.76 -14.37 12.62
N ILE A 127 -6.35 -13.17 12.51
CA ILE A 127 -7.47 -12.75 13.36
C ILE A 127 -8.67 -13.67 13.14
N ALA A 128 -9.07 -13.88 11.88
CA ALA A 128 -10.20 -14.75 11.54
C ALA A 128 -9.95 -16.19 12.00
N GLN A 129 -8.73 -16.70 11.79
CA GLN A 129 -8.33 -18.04 12.24
C GLN A 129 -8.42 -18.17 13.76
N ALA A 130 -7.90 -17.21 14.53
CA ALA A 130 -7.96 -17.24 16.00
C ALA A 130 -9.41 -17.20 16.51
N VAL A 131 -10.29 -16.45 15.86
CA VAL A 131 -11.71 -16.37 16.21
C VAL A 131 -12.44 -17.67 15.89
N GLN A 132 -12.19 -18.28 14.73
CA GLN A 132 -12.94 -19.44 14.24
C GLN A 132 -12.42 -20.78 14.79
N ALA A 133 -11.10 -20.95 14.85
CA ALA A 133 -10.46 -22.19 15.28
C ALA A 133 -10.07 -22.21 16.76
N HIS A 134 -10.28 -21.10 17.48
CA HIS A 134 -9.81 -20.89 18.86
C HIS A 134 -8.28 -21.08 19.05
N GLU A 135 -7.52 -21.15 17.96
CA GLU A 135 -6.06 -21.26 17.96
C GLU A 135 -5.43 -19.87 17.98
N SER A 136 -5.10 -19.40 19.18
CA SER A 136 -4.57 -18.04 19.36
C SER A 136 -3.04 -17.94 19.18
N ASN A 137 -2.31 -19.06 19.26
CA ASN A 137 -0.84 -19.04 19.24
C ASN A 137 -0.26 -18.43 17.96
N PRO A 138 -0.68 -18.82 16.74
CA PRO A 138 -0.17 -18.21 15.51
C PRO A 138 -0.44 -16.70 15.44
N PHE A 139 -1.59 -16.26 15.97
CA PHE A 139 -1.93 -14.84 16.03
C PHE A 139 -1.02 -14.08 16.99
N PHE A 140 -0.77 -14.60 18.20
CA PHE A 140 0.17 -14.01 19.15
C PHE A 140 1.59 -13.92 18.59
N ASP A 141 2.06 -14.93 17.85
CA ASP A 141 3.35 -14.88 17.17
C ASP A 141 3.41 -13.71 16.17
N LYS A 142 2.35 -13.52 15.37
CA LYS A 142 2.26 -12.38 14.44
C LYS A 142 2.22 -11.03 15.15
N LEU A 143 1.55 -10.93 16.29
CA LEU A 143 1.60 -9.72 17.12
C LEU A 143 3.01 -9.47 17.69
N GLY A 144 3.73 -10.51 18.07
CA GLY A 144 5.13 -10.42 18.50
C GLY A 144 6.05 -9.88 17.41
N TYR A 145 5.89 -10.36 16.17
CA TYR A 145 6.62 -9.82 15.02
C TYR A 145 6.25 -8.36 14.73
N LEU A 146 4.97 -8.00 14.84
CA LEU A 146 4.51 -6.63 14.65
C LEU A 146 5.06 -5.68 15.73
N ALA A 147 5.08 -6.10 16.99
CA ALA A 147 5.70 -5.34 18.07
C ALA A 147 7.20 -5.15 17.83
N SER A 148 7.90 -6.21 17.43
CA SER A 148 9.33 -6.16 17.08
C SER A 148 9.60 -5.23 15.89
N PHE A 149 8.71 -5.21 14.90
CA PHE A 149 8.75 -4.28 13.78
C PHE A 149 8.67 -2.84 14.26
N PHE A 150 7.68 -2.50 15.11
CA PHE A 150 7.54 -1.15 15.64
C PHE A 150 8.73 -0.71 16.48
N VAL A 151 9.25 -1.59 17.35
CA VAL A 151 10.48 -1.30 18.12
C VAL A 151 11.63 -0.95 17.19
N LYS A 152 11.82 -1.71 16.10
CA LYS A 152 12.88 -1.45 15.13
C LYS A 152 12.67 -0.12 14.41
N VAL A 153 11.45 0.19 13.97
CA VAL A 153 11.13 1.47 13.33
C VAL A 153 11.35 2.63 14.29
N HIS A 154 10.85 2.56 15.53
CA HIS A 154 11.00 3.62 16.52
C HIS A 154 12.46 3.91 16.84
N ARG A 155 13.25 2.88 17.17
CA ARG A 155 14.67 3.05 17.48
C ARG A 155 15.47 3.69 16.36
N ASN A 156 15.18 3.35 15.10
CA ASN A 156 15.91 3.90 13.95
C ASN A 156 15.33 5.24 13.46
N SER A 157 14.11 5.59 13.86
CA SER A 157 13.49 6.88 13.57
C SER A 157 13.75 7.93 14.66
N GLU A 158 14.29 7.52 15.81
CA GLU A 158 14.73 8.42 16.87
C GLU A 158 15.82 9.34 16.33
N SER A 159 15.44 10.60 16.11
CA SER A 159 16.38 11.67 15.80
C SER A 159 16.73 12.41 17.08
N ALA A 160 17.94 12.97 17.18
CA ALA A 160 18.35 13.85 18.29
C ALA A 160 17.55 15.17 18.36
N LYS A 161 16.60 15.42 17.44
CA LYS A 161 15.70 16.58 17.51
C LYS A 161 14.57 16.31 18.50
N SER A 162 14.37 17.25 19.42
CA SER A 162 13.19 17.31 20.27
C SER A 162 11.92 17.28 19.41
N LEU A 163 11.08 16.26 19.62
CA LEU A 163 9.82 16.12 18.91
C LEU A 163 8.86 17.21 19.38
N SER A 164 8.45 18.09 18.46
CA SER A 164 7.39 19.05 18.76
C SER A 164 6.06 18.31 18.96
N PRO A 165 5.34 18.51 20.08
CA PRO A 165 4.06 17.87 20.34
C PRO A 165 2.95 18.35 19.39
N ASN A 166 3.19 19.42 18.64
CA ASN A 166 2.20 20.07 17.78
C ASN A 166 1.70 19.16 16.64
N ALA A 167 2.57 18.32 16.07
CA ALA A 167 2.19 17.44 14.96
C ALA A 167 1.27 16.27 15.42
N PRO A 168 1.60 15.53 16.49
CA PRO A 168 0.68 14.56 17.11
C PRO A 168 -0.66 15.19 17.51
N GLN A 169 -0.64 16.38 18.11
CA GLN A 169 -1.87 17.09 18.52
C GLN A 169 -2.76 17.43 17.32
N ARG A 170 -2.20 18.00 16.25
CA ARG A 170 -2.98 18.28 15.02
C ARG A 170 -3.58 17.02 14.40
N TYR A 171 -2.84 15.90 14.42
CA TYR A 171 -3.36 14.63 13.93
C TYR A 171 -4.52 14.12 14.79
N LEU A 172 -4.38 14.16 16.12
CA LEU A 172 -5.45 13.81 17.05
C LEU A 172 -6.69 14.69 16.84
N SER A 173 -6.52 16.00 16.68
CA SER A 173 -7.65 16.91 16.38
C SER A 173 -8.36 16.55 15.08
N ARG A 174 -7.62 16.18 14.02
CA ARG A 174 -8.22 15.73 12.76
C ARG A 174 -8.97 14.40 12.91
N LEU A 175 -8.43 13.46 13.70
CA LEU A 175 -9.11 12.20 13.99
C LEU A 175 -10.42 12.43 14.74
N LEU A 176 -10.40 13.27 15.77
CA LEU A 176 -11.59 13.62 16.55
C LEU A 176 -12.64 14.33 15.68
N ALA A 177 -12.22 15.24 14.80
CA ALA A 177 -13.13 15.88 13.85
C ALA A 177 -13.77 14.86 12.90
N SER A 178 -12.98 13.94 12.34
CA SER A 178 -13.49 12.90 11.44
C SER A 178 -14.43 11.89 12.13
N LEU A 179 -14.15 11.58 13.41
CA LEU A 179 -15.04 10.75 14.24
C LEU A 179 -16.33 11.51 14.55
N GLY A 180 -16.25 12.79 14.91
CA GLY A 180 -17.41 13.65 15.14
C GLY A 180 -18.32 13.73 13.91
N GLU A 181 -17.75 13.95 12.72
CA GLU A 181 -18.53 13.99 11.48
C GLU A 181 -19.22 12.65 11.17
N LYS A 182 -18.56 11.51 11.44
CA LYS A 182 -19.15 10.17 11.19
C LYS A 182 -20.19 9.75 12.24
N VAL A 183 -20.03 10.16 13.49
CA VAL A 183 -20.96 9.83 14.58
C VAL A 183 -22.19 10.73 14.56
N LEU A 184 -22.06 11.98 14.10
CA LEU A 184 -23.15 12.97 14.10
C LEU A 184 -24.00 12.97 12.81
N SER A 185 -23.56 12.30 11.72
CA SER A 185 -24.22 12.41 10.41
C SER A 185 -25.41 11.48 10.12
N PRO A 186 -25.58 10.26 10.69
CA PRO A 186 -26.80 9.48 10.40
C PRO A 186 -27.89 9.56 11.48
N GLY A 187 -27.55 9.99 12.71
CA GLY A 187 -28.45 9.89 13.87
C GLY A 187 -29.31 11.12 14.16
N LEU A 188 -28.80 12.33 13.87
CA LEU A 188 -29.48 13.58 14.26
C LEU A 188 -30.54 14.05 13.26
N SER A 189 -30.50 13.61 12.00
CA SER A 189 -31.52 13.97 11.01
C SER A 189 -32.87 13.32 11.33
N ARG A 190 -32.88 12.09 11.85
CA ARG A 190 -34.14 11.38 12.23
C ARG A 190 -34.73 11.87 13.55
N ALA A 191 -33.90 12.29 14.50
CA ALA A 191 -34.39 12.85 15.77
C ALA A 191 -34.97 14.26 15.58
N ALA A 192 -34.33 15.10 14.75
CA ALA A 192 -34.82 16.44 14.45
C ALA A 192 -36.12 16.44 13.61
N GLU A 193 -36.29 15.49 12.69
CA GLU A 193 -37.53 15.33 11.91
C GLU A 193 -38.71 14.83 12.76
N MET A 194 -38.46 14.03 13.80
CA MET A 194 -39.52 13.55 14.71
C MET A 194 -39.99 14.60 15.71
N GLU A 195 -39.14 15.57 16.06
CA GLU A 195 -39.48 16.64 17.03
C GLU A 195 -40.17 17.84 16.37
N ALA A 196 -40.02 18.02 15.05
CA ALA A 196 -40.74 19.03 14.26
C ALA A 196 -42.13 18.56 13.78
N ALA A 197 -42.50 17.29 14.02
CA ALA A 197 -43.79 16.70 13.64
C ALA A 197 -44.77 16.51 14.81
N ARG A 198 -44.47 17.12 15.98
CA ARG A 198 -45.36 17.25 17.14
C ARG A 198 -45.82 18.68 17.29
#